data_AF-A0A4U1D8Z0-F1
#
_entry.id   AF-A0A4U1D8Z0-F1
#
_cell.length_a   1.000
_cell.length_b   1.000
_cell.length_c   1.000
_cell.angle_alpha   90.00
_cell.angle_beta   90.00
_cell.angle_gamma   90.00
#
_symmetry.space_group_name_H-M   'P 1'
#
loop_
_entity.id
_entity.type
_entity.pdbx_description
1 polymer ?
#
loop_
_entity_poly.entity_id
_entity_poly.type
_entity_poly.pdbx_seq_one_letter_code
_entity_poly.pdbx_strand_id
1 'polypeptide(L)'
;MILNFPQKFDINEWFILGALLCSLLVFLLVPKRFPNPITPLIVLVSISFPSILDHSLAVNPHNLYNLNDRKDYEIFDLILYLVYPAFGYLYVYILHILEWKRLKLVAYLMIWTLFSVVFEITLTKIHVFVLTGWRHVYSLPVYIAVLTITYYFFIFIMNYQAKTTPQEH
;
A
#
# COMPACT_ATOMS: atom_id res chain seq x y z
N MET A 1 -17.21 -3.56 -17.58
CA MET A 1 -15.86 -3.08 -17.95
C MET A 1 -15.08 -4.30 -18.40
N ILE A 2 -14.55 -4.29 -19.62
CA ILE A 2 -13.72 -5.40 -20.13
C ILE A 2 -12.28 -5.06 -19.74
N LEU A 3 -11.63 -5.93 -18.97
CA LEU A 3 -10.19 -5.78 -18.68
C LEU A 3 -9.42 -6.02 -19.97
N ASN A 4 -8.58 -5.07 -20.36
CA ASN A 4 -7.72 -5.22 -21.52
C ASN A 4 -6.40 -5.88 -21.13
N PHE A 5 -5.86 -6.70 -22.03
CA PHE A 5 -4.48 -7.18 -21.93
C PHE A 5 -3.51 -6.09 -22.41
N PRO A 6 -2.28 -6.04 -21.86
CA PRO A 6 -1.28 -5.10 -22.33
C PRO A 6 -0.95 -5.40 -23.80
N GLN A 7 -0.87 -4.37 -24.63
CA GLN A 7 -0.54 -4.54 -26.06
C GLN A 7 0.94 -4.85 -26.28
N LYS A 8 1.79 -4.42 -25.35
CA LYS A 8 3.22 -4.71 -25.29
C LYS A 8 3.59 -5.06 -23.86
N PHE A 9 4.51 -6.00 -23.72
CA PHE A 9 5.03 -6.39 -22.42
C PHE A 9 6.38 -5.70 -22.24
N ASP A 10 6.37 -4.60 -21.50
CA ASP A 10 7.46 -3.68 -21.29
C ASP A 10 7.98 -3.78 -19.84
N ILE A 11 8.85 -2.84 -19.44
CA ILE A 11 9.59 -2.89 -18.18
C ILE A 11 8.69 -2.70 -16.94
N ASN A 12 7.59 -1.97 -17.11
CA ASN A 12 6.51 -1.79 -16.14
C ASN A 12 5.86 -3.13 -15.76
N GLU A 13 5.45 -3.98 -16.71
CA GLU A 13 4.83 -5.27 -16.39
C GLU A 13 5.79 -6.23 -15.69
N TRP A 14 7.06 -6.28 -16.13
CA TRP A 14 8.10 -7.06 -15.45
C TRP A 14 8.33 -6.57 -14.02
N PHE A 15 8.34 -5.25 -13.80
CA PHE A 15 8.47 -4.68 -12.47
C PHE A 15 7.29 -5.06 -11.56
N ILE A 16 6.06 -4.98 -12.08
CA ILE A 16 4.84 -5.36 -11.32
C ILE A 16 4.89 -6.84 -10.92
N LEU A 17 5.30 -7.75 -11.82
CA LEU A 17 5.46 -9.16 -11.49
C LEU A 17 6.55 -9.41 -10.46
N GLY A 18 7.69 -8.72 -10.57
CA GLY A 18 8.76 -8.78 -9.58
C GLY A 18 8.29 -8.29 -8.21
N ALA A 19 7.55 -7.19 -8.17
CA ALA A 19 6.99 -6.63 -6.95
C ALA A 19 5.92 -7.55 -6.33
N LEU A 20 5.11 -8.21 -7.16
CA LEU A 20 4.16 -9.24 -6.72
C LEU A 20 4.89 -10.42 -6.08
N LEU A 21 5.95 -10.92 -6.71
CA LEU A 21 6.76 -12.00 -6.16
C LEU A 21 7.37 -11.59 -4.81
N CYS A 22 7.93 -10.38 -4.71
CA CYS A 22 8.41 -9.83 -3.44
C CYS A 22 7.30 -9.74 -2.39
N SER A 23 6.09 -9.31 -2.78
CA SER A 23 4.92 -9.24 -1.89
C SER A 23 4.57 -10.62 -1.34
N LEU A 24 4.54 -11.66 -2.19
CA LEU A 24 4.30 -13.04 -1.77
C LEU A 24 5.41 -13.56 -0.85
N LEU A 25 6.67 -13.27 -1.17
CA LEU A 25 7.81 -13.66 -0.33
C LEU A 25 7.74 -13.03 1.06
N VAL A 26 7.25 -11.80 1.19
CA VAL A 26 7.01 -11.18 2.50
C VAL A 26 6.02 -12.00 3.31
N PHE A 27 4.89 -12.41 2.74
CA PHE A 27 3.90 -13.23 3.46
C PHE A 27 4.40 -14.65 3.80
N LEU A 28 5.35 -15.18 3.04
CA LEU A 28 5.95 -16.50 3.28
C LEU A 28 7.09 -16.47 4.29
N LEU A 29 7.95 -15.45 4.24
CA LEU A 29 9.17 -15.35 5.03
C LEU A 29 8.95 -14.63 6.36
N VAL A 30 8.02 -13.67 6.43
CA VAL A 30 7.78 -12.92 7.67
C VAL A 30 6.99 -13.81 8.64
N PRO A 31 7.50 -14.05 9.86
CA PRO A 31 6.83 -14.88 10.85
C PRO A 31 5.41 -14.35 11.14
N LYS A 32 4.41 -15.24 11.08
CA LYS A 32 3.02 -14.90 11.40
C LYS A 32 2.88 -14.56 12.89
N ARG A 33 2.99 -13.28 13.22
CA ARG A 33 2.82 -12.76 14.59
C ARG A 33 1.38 -12.33 14.89
N PHE A 34 0.61 -12.01 13.85
CA PHE A 34 -0.76 -11.55 14.01
C PHE A 34 -1.74 -12.71 13.99
N PRO A 35 -2.79 -12.64 14.84
CA PRO A 35 -3.87 -13.59 14.82
C PRO A 35 -4.57 -13.66 13.46
N ASN A 36 -5.06 -14.85 13.11
CA ASN A 36 -5.71 -15.15 11.83
C ASN A 36 -6.80 -14.13 11.42
N PRO A 37 -7.68 -13.60 12.30
CA PRO A 37 -8.69 -12.63 11.87
C PRO A 37 -8.13 -11.22 11.59
N ILE A 38 -6.95 -10.86 12.09
CA ILE A 38 -6.38 -9.52 11.93
C ILE A 38 -5.65 -9.36 10.61
N THR A 39 -4.95 -10.41 10.15
CA THR A 39 -4.17 -10.34 8.90
C THR A 39 -5.02 -9.93 7.69
N PRO A 40 -6.22 -10.52 7.45
CA PRO A 40 -7.10 -10.09 6.38
C PRO A 40 -7.56 -8.63 6.49
N LEU A 41 -7.76 -8.11 7.71
CA LEU A 41 -8.14 -6.71 7.92
C LEU A 41 -7.01 -5.75 7.54
N ILE A 42 -5.76 -6.10 7.88
CA ILE A 42 -4.59 -5.34 7.47
C ILE A 42 -4.46 -5.33 5.95
N VAL A 43 -4.61 -6.50 5.31
CA VAL A 43 -4.58 -6.63 3.84
C VAL A 43 -5.66 -5.77 3.20
N LEU A 44 -6.90 -5.83 3.72
CA LEU A 44 -8.02 -5.06 3.19
C LEU A 44 -7.74 -3.55 3.23
N VAL A 45 -7.28 -3.03 4.36
CA VAL A 45 -6.94 -1.62 4.51
C VAL A 45 -5.80 -1.20 3.58
N SER A 46 -4.80 -2.07 3.43
CA SER A 46 -3.62 -1.84 2.58
C SER A 46 -3.97 -1.75 1.10
N ILE A 47 -5.03 -2.42 0.65
CA ILE A 47 -5.54 -2.31 -0.72
C ILE A 47 -6.47 -1.10 -0.85
N SER A 48 -7.37 -0.93 0.13
CA SER A 48 -8.47 0.04 0.04
C SER A 48 -7.99 1.48 -0.10
N PHE A 49 -7.03 1.92 0.71
CA PHE A 49 -6.56 3.32 0.67
C PHE A 49 -5.89 3.68 -0.67
N PRO A 50 -4.88 2.93 -1.17
CA PRO A 50 -4.31 3.17 -2.48
C PRO A 50 -5.36 3.15 -3.58
N SER A 51 -6.23 2.12 -3.63
CA SER A 51 -7.26 2.03 -4.67
C SER A 51 -8.20 3.24 -4.65
N ILE A 52 -8.71 3.64 -3.49
CA ILE A 52 -9.62 4.80 -3.39
C ILE A 52 -8.92 6.08 -3.85
N LEU A 53 -7.68 6.30 -3.43
CA LEU A 53 -6.92 7.50 -3.78
C LEU A 53 -6.59 7.54 -5.27
N ASP A 54 -6.08 6.44 -5.83
CA ASP A 54 -5.73 6.33 -7.25
C ASP A 54 -6.96 6.58 -8.13
N HIS A 55 -8.10 5.96 -7.80
CA HIS A 55 -9.35 6.20 -8.54
C HIS A 55 -9.87 7.64 -8.36
N SER A 56 -9.77 8.21 -7.16
CA SER A 56 -10.21 9.59 -6.91
C SER A 56 -9.39 10.62 -7.69
N LEU A 57 -8.10 10.35 -7.91
CA LEU A 57 -7.18 11.22 -8.63
C LEU A 57 -7.23 11.00 -10.16
N ALA A 58 -7.52 9.78 -10.60
CA ALA A 58 -7.61 9.42 -12.01
C ALA A 58 -8.95 9.79 -12.66
N VAL A 59 -10.04 9.81 -11.89
CA VAL A 59 -11.38 10.13 -12.42
C VAL A 59 -11.51 11.60 -12.83
N ASN A 60 -12.17 11.84 -13.96
CA ASN A 60 -12.52 13.17 -14.50
C ASN A 60 -13.43 13.91 -13.49
N PRO A 61 -13.19 15.19 -13.14
CA PRO A 61 -12.39 16.21 -13.85
C PRO A 61 -10.95 16.36 -13.41
N HIS A 62 -10.51 15.61 -12.41
CA HIS A 62 -9.16 15.79 -11.87
C HIS A 62 -8.11 15.31 -12.87
N ASN A 63 -8.24 14.09 -13.42
CA ASN A 63 -7.33 13.51 -14.43
C ASN A 63 -5.86 13.86 -14.12
N LEU A 64 -5.49 13.78 -12.84
CA LEU A 64 -4.19 14.21 -12.31
C LEU A 64 -3.15 13.09 -12.43
N TYR A 65 -3.62 11.87 -12.71
CA TYR A 65 -2.89 10.63 -12.62
C TYR A 65 -3.50 9.55 -13.53
N ASN A 66 -2.68 8.77 -14.25
CA ASN A 66 -3.11 7.53 -14.90
C ASN A 66 -2.37 6.33 -14.27
N LEU A 67 -3.13 5.26 -14.05
CA LEU A 67 -2.62 3.94 -13.69
C LEU A 67 -2.14 3.28 -15.00
N ASN A 68 -0.85 2.96 -15.09
CA ASN A 68 -0.16 2.45 -16.27
C ASN A 68 -0.13 3.40 -17.50
N ASP A 69 0.55 2.96 -18.57
CA ASP A 69 0.78 3.73 -19.79
C ASP A 69 -0.49 4.07 -20.59
N ARG A 70 -1.64 3.46 -20.26
CA ARG A 70 -2.93 3.70 -20.92
C ARG A 70 -3.95 4.33 -19.98
N LYS A 71 -4.93 5.00 -20.59
CA LYS A 71 -6.11 5.50 -19.89
C LYS A 71 -7.15 4.42 -19.57
N ASP A 72 -7.05 3.27 -20.22
CA ASP A 72 -7.97 2.15 -20.02
C ASP A 72 -7.40 1.22 -18.96
N TYR A 73 -8.26 0.70 -18.07
CA TYR A 73 -7.84 -0.28 -17.06
C TYR A 73 -7.30 -1.56 -17.71
N GLU A 74 -6.12 -1.95 -17.28
CA GLU A 74 -5.44 -3.17 -17.67
C GLU A 74 -5.42 -4.18 -16.52
N ILE A 75 -5.21 -5.45 -16.86
CA ILE A 75 -5.10 -6.51 -15.85
C ILE A 75 -3.93 -6.29 -14.88
N PHE A 76 -2.88 -5.60 -15.33
CA PHE A 76 -1.72 -5.27 -14.53
C PHE A 76 -2.01 -4.24 -13.44
N ASP A 77 -3.03 -3.39 -13.60
CA ASP A 77 -3.49 -2.49 -12.54
C ASP A 77 -4.06 -3.28 -11.36
N LEU A 78 -4.81 -4.36 -11.66
CA LEU A 78 -5.35 -5.25 -10.63
C LEU A 78 -4.23 -6.03 -9.93
N ILE A 79 -3.23 -6.49 -10.68
CA ILE A 79 -2.06 -7.17 -10.13
C ILE A 79 -1.25 -6.22 -9.24
N LEU A 80 -1.09 -4.96 -9.64
CA LEU A 80 -0.41 -3.95 -8.84
C LEU A 80 -1.08 -3.76 -7.48
N TYR A 81 -2.42 -3.81 -7.40
CA TYR A 81 -3.11 -3.74 -6.12
C TYR A 81 -2.77 -4.90 -5.16
N LEU A 82 -2.37 -6.07 -5.67
CA LEU A 82 -1.92 -7.21 -4.86
C LEU A 82 -0.51 -7.04 -4.29
N VAL A 83 0.23 -6.02 -4.73
CA VAL A 83 1.54 -5.67 -4.20
C VAL A 83 1.41 -4.88 -2.89
N TYR A 84 0.43 -3.98 -2.78
CA TYR A 84 0.24 -3.12 -1.61
C TYR A 84 0.07 -3.85 -0.25
N PRO A 85 -0.61 -5.01 -0.16
CA PRO A 85 -0.73 -5.79 1.07
C PRO A 85 0.59 -6.04 1.79
N ALA A 86 1.67 -6.37 1.08
CA ALA A 86 2.95 -6.64 1.73
C ALA A 86 3.56 -5.39 2.37
N PHE A 87 3.41 -4.23 1.74
CA PHE A 87 3.88 -2.97 2.31
C PHE A 87 3.13 -2.60 3.58
N GLY A 88 1.80 -2.70 3.58
CA GLY A 88 1.00 -2.43 4.77
C GLY A 88 1.22 -3.46 5.88
N TYR A 89 1.40 -4.74 5.52
CA TYR A 89 1.76 -5.78 6.48
C TYR A 89 3.13 -5.51 7.13
N LEU A 90 4.17 -5.21 6.33
CA LEU A 90 5.50 -4.88 6.86
C LEU A 90 5.47 -3.64 7.75
N TYR A 91 4.75 -2.59 7.34
CA TYR A 91 4.60 -1.37 8.11
C TYR A 91 4.07 -1.66 9.52
N VAL A 92 3.00 -2.45 9.61
CA VAL A 92 2.37 -2.83 10.87
C VAL A 92 3.21 -3.84 11.65
N TYR A 93 3.89 -4.77 10.97
CA TYR A 93 4.78 -5.76 11.55
C TYR A 93 5.95 -5.12 12.29
N ILE A 94 6.63 -4.17 11.63
CA ILE A 94 7.75 -3.41 12.18
C ILE A 94 7.28 -2.57 13.36
N LEU A 95 6.12 -1.88 13.24
CA LEU A 95 5.50 -1.16 14.36
C LEU A 95 5.29 -2.03 15.59
N HIS A 96 4.76 -3.24 15.37
CA HIS A 96 4.46 -4.17 16.46
C HIS A 96 5.72 -4.67 17.16
N ILE A 97 6.80 -4.98 16.42
CA ILE A 97 8.08 -5.43 17.01
C ILE A 97 8.72 -4.36 17.86
N LEU A 98 8.68 -3.12 17.39
CA LEU A 98 9.49 -2.05 17.94
C LEU A 98 8.83 -1.31 19.11
N GLU A 99 7.51 -1.50 19.29
CA GLU A 99 6.70 -0.89 20.36
C GLU A 99 6.98 0.62 20.57
N TRP A 100 7.26 1.33 19.47
CA TRP A 100 7.79 2.67 19.53
C TRP A 100 6.79 3.67 20.11
N LYS A 101 7.22 4.37 21.17
CA LYS A 101 6.43 5.42 21.84
C LYS A 101 6.88 6.81 21.41
N ARG A 102 5.91 7.71 21.24
CA ARG A 102 6.10 9.17 21.09
C ARG A 102 7.00 9.55 19.90
N LEU A 103 8.20 10.07 20.16
CA LEU A 103 9.09 10.65 19.13
C LEU A 103 9.58 9.60 18.11
N LYS A 104 9.81 8.35 18.56
CA LYS A 104 10.22 7.25 17.68
C LYS A 104 9.12 6.89 16.67
N LEU A 105 7.85 7.02 17.06
CA LEU A 105 6.71 6.80 16.16
C LEU A 105 6.66 7.88 15.08
N VAL A 106 6.87 9.15 15.44
CA VAL A 106 6.91 10.25 14.46
C VAL A 106 8.06 10.07 13.48
N ALA A 107 9.26 9.72 13.98
CA ALA A 107 10.41 9.43 13.11
C ALA A 107 10.12 8.27 12.15
N TYR A 108 9.46 7.21 12.63
CA TYR A 108 9.06 6.09 11.80
C TYR A 108 8.07 6.47 10.70
N LEU A 109 7.02 7.21 11.04
CA LEU A 109 6.04 7.70 10.08
C LEU A 109 6.72 8.53 8.99
N MET A 110 7.67 9.39 9.37
CA MET A 110 8.43 10.21 8.43
C MET A 110 9.33 9.36 7.52
N ILE A 111 10.03 8.37 8.06
CA ILE A 111 10.86 7.44 7.27
C ILE A 111 10.00 6.68 6.27
N TRP A 112 8.86 6.15 6.72
CA TRP A 112 7.97 5.36 5.87
C TRP A 112 7.28 6.22 4.80
N THR A 113 6.90 7.45 5.15
CA THR A 113 6.40 8.45 4.19
C THR A 113 7.44 8.75 3.11
N LEU A 114 8.69 9.00 3.50
CA LEU A 114 9.76 9.28 2.55
C LEU A 114 10.01 8.07 1.65
N PHE A 115 10.03 6.87 2.22
CA PHE A 115 10.13 5.62 1.46
C PHE A 115 9.01 5.48 0.44
N SER A 116 7.75 5.75 0.81
CA SER A 116 6.61 5.73 -0.09
C SER A 116 6.75 6.73 -1.25
N VAL A 117 7.20 7.96 -1.00
CA VAL A 117 7.41 8.95 -2.06
C VAL A 117 8.57 8.54 -2.99
N VAL A 118 9.66 8.01 -2.46
CA VAL A 118 10.77 7.51 -3.28
C VAL A 118 10.31 6.33 -4.15
N PHE A 119 9.48 5.46 -3.60
CA PHE A 119 8.89 4.35 -4.35
C PHE A 119 7.97 4.86 -5.47
N GLU A 120 7.10 5.84 -5.19
CA GLU A 120 6.26 6.50 -6.20
C GLU A 120 7.10 7.12 -7.33
N ILE A 121 8.16 7.85 -7.01
CA ILE A 121 9.08 8.44 -8.01
C ILE A 121 9.75 7.34 -8.86
N THR A 122 10.03 6.18 -8.27
CA THR A 122 10.61 5.06 -9.01
C THR A 122 9.58 4.49 -9.99
N LEU A 123 8.33 4.33 -9.55
CA LEU A 123 7.23 3.85 -10.38
C LEU A 123 6.92 4.80 -11.55
N THR A 124 7.03 6.12 -11.34
CA THR A 124 6.82 7.09 -12.42
C THR A 124 7.95 7.10 -13.44
N LYS A 125 9.19 6.85 -13.02
CA LYS A 125 10.33 6.68 -13.94
C LYS A 125 10.23 5.42 -14.80
N ILE A 126 9.60 4.37 -14.28
CA ILE A 126 9.39 3.09 -14.97
C ILE A 126 8.07 3.11 -15.76
N HIS A 127 7.37 4.25 -15.81
CA HIS A 127 6.11 4.43 -16.52
C HIS A 127 4.93 3.57 -16.00
N VAL A 128 5.07 2.98 -14.81
CA VAL A 128 3.94 2.33 -14.11
C VAL A 128 2.89 3.37 -13.72
N PHE A 129 3.33 4.60 -13.41
CA PHE A 129 2.47 5.72 -13.08
C PHE A 129 2.77 6.92 -13.96
N VAL A 130 1.75 7.44 -14.64
CA VAL A 130 1.89 8.62 -15.50
C VAL A 130 1.22 9.82 -14.84
N LEU A 131 2.05 10.70 -14.29
CA LEU A 131 1.63 11.96 -13.67
C LEU A 131 1.32 13.00 -14.76
N THR A 132 0.07 13.42 -14.87
CA THR A 132 -0.37 14.45 -15.82
C THR A 132 -0.41 15.84 -15.19
N GLY A 133 -0.89 15.94 -13.94
CA GLY A 133 -1.03 17.20 -13.20
C GLY A 133 -0.69 17.10 -11.71
N TRP A 134 -0.45 15.90 -11.19
CA TRP A 134 -0.02 15.66 -9.82
C TRP A 134 1.49 15.88 -9.65
N ARG A 135 1.89 16.47 -8.53
CA ARG A 135 3.31 16.60 -8.15
C ARG A 135 3.56 15.66 -6.97
N HIS A 136 4.70 14.99 -6.97
CA HIS A 136 5.14 14.11 -5.87
C HIS A 136 5.09 14.77 -4.47
N VAL A 137 5.24 16.09 -4.41
CA VAL A 137 5.15 16.86 -3.16
C VAL A 137 3.74 16.78 -2.55
N TYR A 138 2.69 16.65 -3.37
CA TYR A 138 1.32 16.49 -2.90
C TYR A 138 1.06 15.09 -2.31
N SER A 139 1.86 14.10 -2.67
CA SER A 139 1.77 12.75 -2.09
C SER A 139 2.25 12.70 -0.64
N LEU A 140 3.13 13.60 -0.21
CA LEU A 140 3.63 13.65 1.16
C LEU A 140 2.50 13.73 2.22
N PRO A 141 1.60 14.73 2.19
CA PRO A 141 0.51 14.80 3.17
C PRO A 141 -0.46 13.62 3.06
N VAL A 142 -0.66 13.08 1.85
CA VAL A 142 -1.53 11.90 1.62
C VAL A 142 -0.95 10.67 2.30
N TYR A 143 0.34 10.38 2.09
CA TYR A 143 1.00 9.24 2.73
C TYR A 143 1.04 9.39 4.26
N ILE A 144 1.33 10.58 4.79
CA ILE A 144 1.28 10.82 6.24
C ILE A 144 -0.12 10.50 6.78
N ALA A 145 -1.19 10.97 6.11
CA ALA A 145 -2.56 10.71 6.53
C ALA A 145 -2.89 9.21 6.49
N VAL A 146 -2.61 8.52 5.39
CA VAL A 146 -2.89 7.08 5.22
C VAL A 146 -2.13 6.24 6.25
N LEU A 147 -0.84 6.51 6.47
CA LEU A 147 -0.01 5.78 7.44
C LEU A 147 -0.48 6.01 8.87
N THR A 148 -0.92 7.23 9.18
CA THR A 148 -1.49 7.59 10.49
C THR A 148 -2.81 6.86 10.72
N ILE A 149 -3.71 6.88 9.73
CA ILE A 149 -4.99 6.16 9.82
C ILE A 149 -4.77 4.66 9.96
N THR A 150 -3.86 4.09 9.17
CA THR A 150 -3.49 2.66 9.25
C THR A 150 -2.94 2.29 10.63
N TYR A 151 -2.11 3.15 11.22
CA TYR A 151 -1.61 2.97 12.59
C TYR A 151 -2.73 2.94 13.63
N TYR A 152 -3.64 3.91 13.61
CA TYR A 152 -4.77 3.93 14.55
C TYR A 152 -5.73 2.77 14.34
N PHE A 153 -6.00 2.40 13.09
CA PHE A 153 -6.80 1.22 12.77
C PHE A 153 -6.15 -0.05 13.33
N PHE A 154 -4.84 -0.21 13.16
CA PHE A 154 -4.11 -1.36 13.71
C PHE A 154 -4.21 -1.44 15.24
N ILE A 155 -4.03 -0.32 15.95
CA ILE A 155 -4.18 -0.29 17.40
C ILE A 155 -5.61 -0.65 17.81
N PHE A 156 -6.61 -0.12 17.08
CA PHE A 156 -8.02 -0.40 17.35
C PHE A 156 -8.33 -1.90 17.24
N ILE A 157 -7.92 -2.55 16.15
CA ILE A 157 -8.20 -3.98 15.94
C ILE A 157 -7.46 -4.87 16.95
N MET A 158 -6.21 -4.54 17.29
CA MET A 158 -5.44 -5.28 18.30
C MET A 158 -6.08 -5.16 19.69
N ASN A 159 -6.49 -3.94 20.08
CA ASN A 159 -7.15 -3.70 21.35
C ASN A 159 -8.53 -4.37 21.42
N TYR A 160 -9.28 -4.38 20.31
CA TYR A 160 -10.57 -5.07 20.25
C TYR A 160 -10.38 -6.58 20.41
N GLN A 161 -9.42 -7.15 19.68
CA GLN A 161 -9.14 -8.57 19.75
C GLN A 161 -8.75 -9.01 21.17
N ALA A 162 -7.85 -8.25 21.83
CA ALA A 162 -7.41 -8.51 23.20
C ALA A 162 -8.56 -8.50 24.22
N LYS A 163 -9.64 -7.74 23.97
CA LYS A 163 -10.85 -7.73 24.82
C LYS A 163 -11.79 -8.90 24.53
N THR A 164 -11.83 -9.37 23.28
CA THR A 164 -12.78 -10.42 22.84
C THR A 164 -12.26 -11.84 22.99
N THR A 165 -10.95 -12.05 23.12
CA THR A 165 -10.38 -13.37 23.40
C THR A 165 -10.39 -13.59 24.92
N PRO A 166 -11.20 -14.51 25.46
CA PRO A 166 -11.12 -14.87 26.87
C PRO A 166 -9.69 -15.34 27.17
N GLN A 167 -9.08 -14.85 28.25
CA GLN A 167 -7.86 -15.48 28.73
C GLN A 167 -8.26 -16.86 29.24
N GLU A 168 -7.97 -17.90 28.45
CA GLU A 168 -7.97 -19.27 28.95
C GLU A 168 -6.88 -19.33 30.03
N HIS A 169 -7.32 -19.29 31.29
CA HIS A 169 -6.52 -19.49 32.49
C HIS A 169 -6.17 -20.97 32.66
#